data_AF-A0A6J6ZGN8-F1
#
_entry.id   AF-A0A6J6ZGN8-F1
#
_cell.length_a   1.000
_cell.length_b   1.000
_cell.length_c   1.000
_cell.angle_alpha   90.00
_cell.angle_beta   90.00
_cell.angle_gamma   90.00
#
_symmetry.space_group_name_H-M   'P 1'
#
loop_
_entity.id
_entity.type
_entity.pdbx_description
1 polymer ?
#
loop_
_entity_poly.entity_id
_entity_poly.type
_entity_poly.pdbx_seq_one_letter_code
_entity_poly.pdbx_strand_id
1 'polypeptide(L)' 'MASAIGFAGGDIRELTVTKSEAGKGYDDMTVAIPGNDPTDLLNILSSIGGVEVIEIKPIN' A
#
# COMPACT_ATOMS: atom_id res chain seq x y z
N MET A 1 -16.29 -7.21 -2.59
CA MET A 1 -14.82 -7.32 -2.61
C MET A 1 -14.32 -5.88 -2.61
N ALA A 2 -13.92 -5.36 -1.46
CA ALA A 2 -13.45 -3.99 -1.34
C ALA A 2 -12.03 -4.09 -0.79
N SER A 3 -11.09 -3.51 -1.53
CA SER A 3 -9.68 -3.39 -1.17
C SER A 3 -9.56 -3.01 0.30
N ALA A 4 -8.76 -3.76 1.06
CA ALA A 4 -8.48 -3.45 2.47
C ALA A 4 -7.66 -2.16 2.61
N ILE A 5 -7.14 -1.63 1.50
CA ILE A 5 -6.30 -0.44 1.44
C ILE A 5 -7.15 0.76 1.01
N GLY A 6 -8.21 1.03 1.76
CA GLY A 6 -8.71 2.40 1.91
C GLY A 6 -7.79 3.15 2.86
N PHE A 7 -6.49 3.23 2.56
CA PHE A 7 -5.53 3.68 3.55
C PHE A 7 -5.39 5.20 3.63
N ALA A 8 -5.20 5.62 4.87
CA ALA A 8 -5.26 6.94 5.46
C ALA A 8 -4.41 8.01 4.76
N GLY A 9 -5.08 9.06 4.28
CA GLY A 9 -4.52 10.41 4.12
C GLY A 9 -3.37 10.60 3.11
N GLY A 10 -2.83 9.53 2.53
CA GLY A 10 -1.83 9.57 1.47
C GLY A 10 -2.47 9.88 0.13
N ASP A 11 -1.71 10.55 -0.74
CA ASP A 11 -2.20 10.89 -2.06
C ASP A 11 -1.99 9.70 -3.02
N ILE A 12 -2.98 8.80 -3.07
CA ILE A 12 -2.96 7.61 -3.91
C ILE A 12 -3.01 8.03 -5.38
N ARG A 13 -2.02 7.60 -6.17
CA ARG A 13 -1.91 7.91 -7.60
C ARG A 13 -2.44 6.76 -8.45
N GLU A 14 -2.20 5.53 -8.02
CA GLU A 14 -2.64 4.33 -8.71
C GLU A 14 -2.89 3.21 -7.70
N LEU A 15 -3.93 2.41 -7.93
CA LEU A 15 -4.25 1.20 -7.17
C LEU A 15 -4.73 0.13 -8.14
N THR A 16 -4.03 -1.00 -8.16
CA THR A 16 -4.35 -2.14 -9.00
C THR A 16 -4.46 -3.39 -8.13
N VAL A 17 -5.63 -4.02 -8.14
CA VAL A 17 -5.82 -5.33 -7.50
C VAL A 17 -5.17 -6.37 -8.40
N THR A 18 -4.06 -6.95 -7.97
CA THR A 18 -3.27 -7.88 -8.80
C THR A 18 -3.80 -9.30 -8.73
N LYS A 19 -4.22 -9.75 -7.54
CA LYS A 19 -4.83 -11.07 -7.35
C LYS A 19 -5.61 -11.14 -6.03
N SER A 20 -6.51 -12.11 -5.95
CA SER A 20 -7.23 -12.46 -4.73
C SER A 20 -7.27 -13.97 -4.61
N GLU A 21 -6.60 -14.54 -3.61
CA GLU A 21 -6.46 -15.98 -3.44
C GLU A 21 -6.55 -16.35 -1.95
N ALA A 22 -7.20 -17.48 -1.64
CA ALA A 22 -7.30 -18.02 -0.28
C ALA A 22 -7.78 -17.00 0.79
N GLY A 23 -8.65 -16.08 0.40
CA GLY A 23 -9.17 -15.02 1.29
C GLY A 23 -8.22 -13.82 1.50
N LYS A 24 -7.07 -13.79 0.81
CA LYS A 24 -6.13 -12.65 0.81
C LYS A 24 -6.21 -11.86 -0.50
N GLY A 25 -6.34 -10.54 -0.40
CA GLY A 25 -6.20 -9.62 -1.52
C GLY A 25 -4.75 -9.14 -1.64
N TYR A 26 -4.26 -9.02 -2.87
CA TYR A 26 -2.95 -8.47 -3.18
C TYR A 26 -3.17 -7.25 -4.06
N ASP A 27 -2.71 -6.11 -3.56
CA ASP A 27 -2.88 -4.81 -4.18
C ASP A 27 -1.50 -4.25 -4.50
N ASP A 28 -1.31 -3.75 -5.72
CA ASP A 28 -0.18 -2.91 -6.11
C ASP A 28 -0.66 -1.45 -6.07
N MET A 29 0.10 -0.57 -5.42
CA MET A 29 -0.32 0.80 -5.18
C MET A 29 0.86 1.75 -5.33
N THR A 30 0.62 2.85 -6.05
CA THR A 30 1.51 4.01 -6.07
C THR A 30 0.92 5.12 -5.22
N VAL A 31 1.72 5.64 -4.29
CA VAL A 31 1.32 6.74 -3.41
C VAL A 31 2.35 7.85 -3.47
N ALA A 32 1.89 9.10 -3.43
CA ALA A 32 2.74 10.22 -3.11
C ALA A 32 2.75 10.42 -1.59
N ILE A 33 3.93 10.31 -1.00
CA ILE A 33 4.17 10.62 0.41
C ILE A 33 4.93 11.95 0.52
N PRO A 34 4.64 12.78 1.53
CA PRO A 34 5.48 13.92 1.84
C PRO A 34 6.84 13.44 2.37
N GLY A 35 7.93 13.98 1.83
CA GLY A 35 9.29 13.60 2.21
C GLY A 35 10.00 12.79 1.12
N ASN A 36 11.23 12.36 1.43
CA ASN A 36 12.12 11.69 0.48
C ASN A 36 12.46 10.25 0.92
N ASP A 37 11.96 9.82 2.09
CA ASP A 37 12.25 8.52 2.68
C ASP A 37 11.05 7.57 2.51
N PRO A 38 11.16 6.52 1.68
CA PRO A 38 10.09 5.54 1.48
C PRO A 38 9.77 4.73 2.74
N THR A 39 10.61 4.76 3.78
CA THR A 39 10.38 4.06 5.06
C THR A 39 9.19 4.62 5.82
N ASP A 40 8.83 5.90 5.62
CA ASP A 40 7.65 6.50 6.24
C ASP A 40 6.37 5.78 5.80
N LEU A 41 6.29 5.37 4.52
CA LEU A 41 5.19 4.56 4.01
C LEU A 41 5.16 3.17 4.66
N LEU A 42 6.33 2.56 4.89
CA LEU A 42 6.41 1.25 5.54
C LEU A 42 5.86 1.29 6.96
N ASN A 43 6.22 2.30 7.75
CA ASN A 43 5.73 2.48 9.12
C ASN A 43 4.21 2.61 9.16
N ILE A 44 3.69 3.39 8.23
CA ILE A 44 2.27 3.63 8.03
C ILE A 44 1.53 2.33 7.69
N LEU A 45 1.97 1.60 6.65
CA LEU A 45 1.33 0.35 6.23
C LEU A 45 1.45 -0.75 7.30
N SER A 46 2.58 -0.81 8.00
CA SER A 46 2.81 -1.77 9.09
C SER A 46 1.93 -1.51 10.31
N SER A 47 1.38 -0.31 10.45
CA SER A 47 0.44 0.02 11.54
C SER A 47 -0.98 -0.51 11.29
N ILE A 48 -1.29 -0.97 10.07
CA ILE A 48 -2.60 -1.49 9.70
C ILE A 48 -2.67 -2.99 10.02
N GLY A 49 -3.54 -3.36 10.96
CA GLY A 49 -3.77 -4.76 11.30
C GLY A 49 -4.23 -5.58 10.09
N GLY A 50 -3.49 -6.64 9.77
CA GLY A 50 -3.80 -7.55 8.66
C GLY A 50 -3.20 -7.17 7.30
N VAL A 51 -2.41 -6.10 7.22
CA VAL A 51 -1.63 -5.74 6.03
C VAL A 51 -0.19 -6.26 6.16
N GLU A 52 0.33 -6.83 5.08
CA GLU A 52 1.71 -7.29 4.97
C GLU A 52 2.35 -6.60 3.77
N VAL A 53 3.47 -5.91 3.99
CA VAL A 53 4.21 -5.24 2.92
C VAL A 53 5.19 -6.23 2.30
N ILE A 54 4.95 -6.56 1.03
CA ILE A 54 5.77 -7.54 0.28
C ILE A 54 6.98 -6.84 -0.35
N GLU A 55 6.78 -5.66 -0.93
CA GLU A 55 7.81 -4.92 -1.65
C GLU A 55 7.51 -3.42 -1.66
N ILE A 56 8.55 -2.58 -1.63
CA ILE A 56 8.47 -1.13 -1.86
C ILE A 56 9.47 -0.77 -2.96
N LYS A 57 8.99 -0.11 -4.01
CA LYS A 57 9.82 0.40 -5.12
C LYS A 57 9.69 1.92 -5.20
N PRO A 58 10.75 2.69 -4.91
CA PRO A 58 10.78 4.11 -5.19
C PRO A 58 10.62 4.37 -6.70
N ILE A 59 9.80 5.35 -7.06
CA ILE A 59 9.64 5.83 -8.43
C ILE A 59 10.30 7.20 -8.51
N ASN A 60 11.31 7.34 -9.37
CA ASN A 60 12.04 8.58 -9.62
C ASN A 60 11.52 9.28 -10.88
#